data_AF-A0A4D6H6S0-F1
#
_entry.id   AF-A0A4D6H6S0-F1
#
_cell.length_a   1.000
_cell.length_b   1.000
_cell.length_c   1.000
_cell.angle_alpha   90.00
_cell.angle_beta   90.00
_cell.angle_gamma   90.00
#
_symmetry.space_group_name_H-M   'P 1'
#
loop_
_entity.id
_entity.type
_entity.pdbx_description
1 polymer ?
#
loop_
_entity_poly.entity_id
_entity_poly.type
_entity_poly.pdbx_seq_one_letter_code
_entity_poly.pdbx_strand_id
1 'polypeptide(L)'
;MYATFYSVEYPLVPQEEAVTPEGTVGKVDRLIKRENSMALNDSGVVCKFSRNFTTTERDEVLFDADFSRLLAVRARIVTLERHFNNQRGFDREDDRLPYELPEFDTALDEYYEGRGCCSDGVVPQRRISE
;
A
#
# COMPACT_ATOMS: atom_id res chain seq x y z
N MET A 1 -5.90 -2.19 -5.26
CA MET A 1 -5.40 -1.45 -4.09
C MET A 1 -5.41 0.04 -4.35
N TYR A 2 -5.52 0.84 -3.29
CA TYR A 2 -5.37 2.30 -3.39
C TYR A 2 -4.60 2.87 -2.19
N ALA A 3 -3.97 4.01 -2.43
CA ALA A 3 -3.49 4.92 -1.40
C ALA A 3 -3.78 6.35 -1.81
N THR A 4 -3.60 7.28 -0.89
CA THR A 4 -3.65 8.72 -1.21
C THR A 4 -2.48 9.39 -0.54
N PHE A 5 -1.87 10.39 -1.18
CA PHE A 5 -0.68 11.08 -0.67
C PHE A 5 -0.96 12.50 -0.16
N TYR A 6 -2.16 13.05 -0.38
CA TYR A 6 -2.53 14.41 0.02
C TYR A 6 -2.11 14.79 1.46
N SER A 7 -2.29 13.90 2.44
CA SER A 7 -1.92 14.21 3.83
C SER A 7 -0.41 14.21 4.13
N VAL A 8 0.44 13.76 3.22
CA VAL A 8 1.91 13.80 3.35
C VAL A 8 2.59 14.73 2.35
N GLU A 9 1.89 15.17 1.31
CA GLU A 9 2.41 16.16 0.35
C GLU A 9 2.16 17.60 0.80
N TYR A 10 1.16 17.80 1.66
CA TYR A 10 0.71 19.10 2.17
C TYR A 10 0.90 19.17 3.69
N PRO A 11 0.81 20.35 4.34
CA PRO A 11 1.23 20.57 5.73
C PRO A 11 0.24 19.98 6.76
N LEU A 12 0.00 18.68 6.66
CA LEU A 12 -0.82 17.87 7.56
C LEU A 12 0.02 16.85 8.35
N VAL A 13 1.33 16.81 8.11
CA VAL A 13 2.36 16.04 8.84
C VAL A 13 3.57 16.94 9.12
N PRO A 14 4.42 16.58 10.11
CA PRO A 14 5.73 17.20 10.28
C PRO A 14 6.58 17.15 9.00
N GLN A 15 7.49 18.10 8.83
CA GLN A 15 8.26 18.26 7.59
C GLN A 15 9.15 17.05 7.29
N GLU A 16 9.70 16.41 8.32
CA GLU A 16 10.48 15.17 8.27
C GLU A 16 9.67 13.95 7.78
N GLU A 17 8.34 14.04 7.86
CA GLU A 17 7.42 13.01 7.39
C GLU A 17 6.75 13.38 6.05
N ALA A 18 6.97 14.59 5.58
CA ALA A 18 6.42 15.06 4.32
C ALA A 18 7.13 14.38 3.14
N VAL A 19 6.39 14.18 2.06
CA VAL A 19 6.92 13.67 0.79
C VAL A 19 6.84 14.77 -0.24
N THR A 20 7.86 14.88 -1.09
CA THR A 20 7.85 15.81 -2.23
C THR A 20 6.61 15.56 -3.10
N PRO A 21 5.82 16.58 -3.47
CA PRO A 21 4.64 16.39 -4.32
C PRO A 21 5.00 15.84 -5.71
N GLU A 22 6.14 16.25 -6.26
CA GLU A 22 6.59 15.89 -7.60
C GLU A 22 7.26 14.51 -7.66
N GLY A 23 7.19 13.86 -8.82
CA GLY A 23 7.89 12.62 -9.15
C GLY A 23 7.39 11.36 -8.42
N THR A 24 8.09 10.25 -8.63
CA THR A 24 7.78 8.92 -8.05
C THR A 24 8.88 8.40 -7.12
N VAL A 25 10.11 8.86 -7.32
CA VAL A 25 11.31 8.36 -6.64
C VAL A 25 11.21 8.53 -5.13
N GLY A 26 11.60 7.47 -4.40
CA GLY A 26 11.63 7.46 -2.93
C GLY A 26 10.26 7.39 -2.25
N LYS A 27 9.17 7.23 -3.01
CA LYS A 27 7.80 7.19 -2.46
C LYS A 27 7.26 5.78 -2.24
N VAL A 28 7.91 4.75 -2.75
CA VAL A 28 7.44 3.35 -2.73
C VAL A 28 7.15 2.86 -1.31
N ASP A 29 8.08 3.05 -0.38
CA ASP A 29 7.89 2.63 1.02
C ASP A 29 6.67 3.31 1.66
N ARG A 30 6.47 4.60 1.36
CA ARG A 30 5.32 5.37 1.86
C ARG A 30 4.02 4.86 1.22
N LEU A 31 4.03 4.53 -0.06
CA LEU A 31 2.90 3.96 -0.79
C LEU A 31 2.48 2.62 -0.17
N ILE A 32 3.42 1.69 -0.03
CA ILE A 32 3.17 0.35 0.55
C ILE A 32 2.57 0.45 1.95
N LYS A 33 3.17 1.28 2.82
CA LYS A 33 2.65 1.52 4.18
C LYS A 33 1.22 2.05 4.15
N ARG A 34 0.91 2.97 3.23
CA ARG A 34 -0.42 3.57 3.12
C ARG A 34 -1.46 2.60 2.57
N GLU A 35 -1.15 1.84 1.53
CA GLU A 35 -2.04 0.80 0.99
C GLU A 35 -2.38 -0.23 2.07
N ASN A 36 -1.38 -0.68 2.85
CA ASN A 36 -1.61 -1.58 3.97
C ASN A 36 -2.54 -0.96 5.02
N SER A 37 -2.38 0.32 5.34
CA SER A 37 -3.30 1.02 6.25
C SER A 37 -4.72 1.12 5.69
N MET A 38 -4.89 1.32 4.37
CA MET A 38 -6.22 1.34 3.75
C MET A 38 -6.87 -0.04 3.79
N ALA A 39 -6.10 -1.12 3.58
CA ALA A 39 -6.61 -2.47 3.67
C ALA A 39 -7.20 -2.80 5.06
N LEU A 40 -6.61 -2.29 6.16
CA LEU A 40 -7.26 -2.41 7.48
C LEU A 40 -8.55 -1.62 7.53
N ASN A 41 -8.50 -0.35 7.13
CA ASN A 41 -9.65 0.54 7.24
C ASN A 41 -10.87 -0.04 6.51
N ASP A 42 -10.67 -0.53 5.30
CA ASP A 42 -11.74 -1.10 4.49
C ASP A 42 -12.24 -2.42 5.09
N SER A 43 -11.33 -3.29 5.54
CA SER A 43 -11.71 -4.59 6.14
C SER A 43 -12.38 -4.46 7.51
N GLY A 44 -11.96 -3.46 8.30
CA GLY A 44 -12.48 -3.16 9.61
C GLY A 44 -13.62 -2.16 9.62
N VAL A 45 -14.06 -1.69 8.44
CA VAL A 45 -15.10 -0.65 8.27
C VAL A 45 -14.78 0.62 9.07
N VAL A 46 -13.49 0.97 9.17
CA VAL A 46 -13.00 2.17 9.84
C VAL A 46 -12.95 3.30 8.83
N CYS A 47 -13.65 4.39 9.12
CA CYS A 47 -13.66 5.55 8.24
C CYS A 47 -12.24 6.09 8.03
N LYS A 48 -11.78 6.17 6.78
CA LYS A 48 -10.46 6.75 6.41
C LYS A 48 -10.20 8.14 7.01
N PHE A 49 -11.24 8.96 7.17
CA PHE A 49 -11.12 10.31 7.73
C PHE A 49 -10.94 10.32 9.25
N SER A 50 -11.15 9.19 9.92
CA SER A 50 -10.92 9.04 11.36
C SER A 50 -9.44 8.95 11.75
N ARG A 51 -8.50 9.05 10.81
CA ARG A 51 -7.04 8.91 11.02
C ARG A 51 -6.45 9.69 12.21
N ASN A 52 -7.04 10.84 12.58
CA ASN A 52 -6.57 11.65 13.72
C ASN A 52 -7.05 11.10 15.08
N PHE A 53 -7.95 10.12 15.06
CA PHE A 53 -8.58 9.49 16.22
C PHE A 53 -8.29 7.99 16.30
N THR A 54 -7.66 7.41 15.29
CA THR A 54 -7.30 5.99 15.21
C THR A 54 -5.81 5.85 15.48
N THR A 55 -5.47 5.56 16.74
CA THR A 55 -4.09 5.24 17.16
C THR A 55 -3.86 3.74 17.12
N THR A 56 -2.60 3.32 17.21
CA THR A 56 -2.22 1.90 17.33
C THR A 56 -2.98 1.20 18.45
N GLU A 57 -3.03 1.81 19.64
CA GLU A 57 -3.68 1.24 20.81
C GLU A 57 -5.20 1.11 20.61
N ARG A 58 -5.80 2.04 19.87
CA ARG A 58 -7.22 1.96 19.53
C ARG A 58 -7.51 0.87 18.52
N ASP A 59 -6.64 0.69 17.52
CA ASP A 59 -6.72 -0.44 16.59
C ASP A 59 -6.63 -1.77 17.34
N GLU A 60 -5.67 -1.91 18.26
CA GLU A 60 -5.49 -3.14 19.05
C GLU A 60 -6.72 -3.46 19.90
N VAL A 61 -7.29 -2.46 20.57
CA VAL A 61 -8.52 -2.61 21.37
C VAL A 61 -9.74 -2.90 20.49
N LEU A 62 -9.88 -2.22 19.35
CA LEU A 62 -11.03 -2.37 18.45
C LEU A 62 -11.08 -3.77 17.82
N PHE A 63 -9.91 -4.31 17.45
CA PHE A 63 -9.80 -5.59 16.76
C PHE A 63 -9.41 -6.76 17.67
N ASP A 64 -9.21 -6.51 18.97
CA ASP A 64 -8.76 -7.51 19.96
C ASP A 64 -7.54 -8.31 19.47
N ALA A 65 -6.53 -7.59 18.97
CA ALA A 65 -5.35 -8.18 18.35
C ALA A 65 -4.15 -7.23 18.43
N ASP A 66 -2.96 -7.80 18.67
CA ASP A 66 -1.72 -7.01 18.67
C ASP A 66 -1.47 -6.32 17.33
N PHE A 67 -0.87 -5.13 17.38
CA PHE A 67 -0.65 -4.32 16.19
C PHE A 67 0.24 -5.02 15.15
N SER A 68 1.21 -5.82 15.60
CA SER A 68 2.05 -6.63 14.71
C SER A 68 1.24 -7.64 13.90
N ARG A 69 0.22 -8.25 14.51
CA ARG A 69 -0.74 -9.14 13.82
C ARG A 69 -1.58 -8.35 12.84
N LEU A 70 -2.07 -7.17 13.23
CA LEU A 70 -2.83 -6.30 12.33
C LEU A 70 -1.99 -5.87 11.12
N LEU A 71 -0.71 -5.53 11.29
CA LEU A 71 0.20 -5.20 10.19
C LEU A 71 0.39 -6.37 9.22
N ALA A 72 0.55 -7.60 9.74
CA ALA A 72 0.68 -8.79 8.91
C ALA A 72 -0.61 -9.05 8.10
N VAL A 73 -1.79 -8.93 8.72
CA VAL A 73 -3.09 -9.09 8.03
C VAL A 73 -3.26 -8.05 6.93
N ARG A 74 -2.95 -6.78 7.21
CA ARG A 74 -3.01 -5.68 6.24
C ARG A 74 -2.20 -5.94 4.98
N ALA A 75 -0.94 -6.38 5.14
CA ALA A 75 -0.07 -6.71 4.01
C ALA A 75 -0.58 -7.94 3.24
N ARG A 76 -1.10 -8.95 3.95
CA ARG A 76 -1.66 -10.17 3.35
C ARG A 76 -2.89 -9.89 2.48
N ILE A 77 -3.81 -9.02 2.93
CA ILE A 77 -5.01 -8.65 2.16
C ILE A 77 -4.62 -8.09 0.80
N VAL A 78 -3.73 -7.10 0.81
CA VAL A 78 -3.14 -6.50 -0.40
C VAL A 78 -2.56 -7.55 -1.35
N THR A 79 -1.75 -8.48 -0.83
CA THR A 79 -1.15 -9.55 -1.63
C THR A 79 -2.22 -10.47 -2.24
N LEU A 80 -3.26 -10.83 -1.47
CA LEU A 80 -4.36 -11.66 -1.94
C LEU A 80 -5.20 -10.96 -3.02
N GLU A 81 -5.46 -9.66 -2.88
CA GLU A 81 -6.13 -8.86 -3.91
C GLU A 81 -5.34 -8.85 -5.22
N ARG A 82 -4.02 -8.62 -5.15
CA ARG A 82 -3.18 -8.66 -6.35
C ARG A 82 -3.16 -10.05 -6.97
N HIS A 83 -3.02 -11.10 -6.17
CA HIS A 83 -3.03 -12.48 -6.67
C HIS A 83 -4.37 -12.84 -7.32
N PHE A 84 -5.49 -12.45 -6.72
CA PHE A 84 -6.82 -12.62 -7.29
C PHE A 84 -6.96 -11.95 -8.67
N ASN A 85 -6.38 -10.77 -8.84
CA ASN A 85 -6.33 -10.08 -10.13
C ASN A 85 -5.36 -10.76 -11.11
N ASN A 86 -4.18 -11.21 -10.66
CA ASN A 86 -3.24 -11.97 -11.50
C ASN A 86 -3.90 -13.23 -12.08
N GLN A 87 -4.73 -13.94 -11.30
CA GLN A 87 -5.51 -15.09 -11.79
C GLN A 87 -6.51 -14.74 -12.90
N ARG A 88 -6.80 -13.46 -13.12
CA ARG A 88 -7.67 -12.93 -14.18
C ARG A 88 -6.90 -12.26 -15.31
N GLY A 89 -5.58 -12.42 -15.33
CA GLY A 89 -4.71 -11.89 -16.38
C GLY A 89 -4.16 -10.49 -16.13
N PHE A 90 -4.35 -9.92 -14.93
CA PHE A 90 -3.68 -8.65 -14.59
C PHE A 90 -2.19 -8.86 -14.39
N ASP A 91 -1.37 -8.05 -15.03
CA ASP A 91 0.09 -8.06 -14.89
C ASP A 91 0.67 -6.64 -14.97
N ARG A 92 1.96 -6.52 -15.30
CA ARG A 92 2.65 -5.25 -15.46
C ARG A 92 2.03 -4.36 -16.54
N GLU A 93 1.53 -4.93 -17.64
CA GLU A 93 1.01 -4.18 -18.78
C GLU A 93 -0.26 -3.38 -18.43
N ASP A 94 -0.94 -3.77 -17.35
CA ASP A 94 -2.11 -3.09 -16.80
C ASP A 94 -1.75 -1.98 -15.79
N ASP A 95 -0.56 -2.03 -15.17
CA ASP A 95 -0.11 -1.07 -14.16
C ASP A 95 0.49 0.19 -14.83
N ARG A 96 -0.32 0.87 -15.64
CA ARG A 96 0.07 2.04 -16.44
C ARG A 96 -0.75 3.28 -16.15
N LEU A 97 -0.17 4.44 -16.44
CA LEU A 97 -0.84 5.74 -16.36
C LEU A 97 -1.36 6.17 -17.74
N PRO A 98 -2.44 6.98 -17.81
CA PRO A 98 -2.94 7.54 -19.07
C PRO A 98 -2.04 8.68 -19.63
N TYR A 99 -0.91 8.95 -18.98
CA TYR A 99 0.09 9.94 -19.34
C TYR A 99 1.48 9.43 -18.94
N GLU A 100 2.52 10.01 -19.55
CA GLU A 100 3.90 9.70 -19.21
C GLU A 100 4.33 10.43 -17.94
N LEU A 101 5.05 9.73 -17.07
CA LEU A 101 5.63 10.28 -15.86
C LEU A 101 7.11 9.85 -15.80
N PRO A 102 8.06 10.79 -15.61
CA PRO A 102 9.47 10.45 -15.49
C PRO A 102 9.70 9.41 -14.38
N GLU A 103 10.59 8.45 -14.63
CA GLU A 103 11.03 7.45 -13.66
C GLU A 103 9.90 6.53 -13.14
N PHE A 104 8.76 6.46 -13.84
CA PHE A 104 7.65 5.61 -13.44
C PHE A 104 8.02 4.13 -13.42
N ASP A 105 8.65 3.62 -14.49
CA ASP A 105 9.04 2.21 -14.58
C ASP A 105 10.01 1.80 -13.48
N THR A 106 10.98 2.66 -13.15
CA THR A 106 11.92 2.44 -12.04
C THR A 106 11.18 2.34 -10.72
N ALA A 107 10.25 3.27 -10.45
CA ALA A 107 9.45 3.23 -9.22
C ALA A 107 8.48 2.03 -9.19
N LEU A 108 8.00 1.58 -10.35
CA LEU A 108 7.16 0.38 -10.47
C LEU A 108 7.96 -0.89 -10.17
N ASP A 109 9.21 -0.98 -10.64
CA ASP A 109 10.14 -2.07 -10.31
C ASP A 109 10.42 -2.10 -8.80
N GLU A 110 10.76 -0.96 -8.20
CA GLU A 110 10.95 -0.81 -6.76
C GLU A 110 9.68 -1.23 -5.99
N TYR A 111 8.49 -0.88 -6.50
CA TYR A 111 7.21 -1.27 -5.89
C TYR A 111 7.01 -2.78 -5.92
N TYR A 112 7.28 -3.43 -7.05
CA TYR A 112 7.20 -4.90 -7.14
C TYR A 112 8.20 -5.59 -6.23
N GLU A 113 9.43 -5.10 -6.14
CA GLU A 113 10.43 -5.62 -5.20
C GLU A 113 9.96 -5.46 -3.74
N GLY A 114 9.48 -4.27 -3.37
CA GLY A 114 8.95 -4.00 -2.03
C GLY A 114 7.73 -4.85 -1.66
N ARG A 115 6.92 -5.24 -2.66
CA ARG A 115 5.81 -6.19 -2.52
C ARG A 115 6.26 -7.66 -2.64
N GLY A 116 7.50 -7.89 -3.04
CA GLY A 116 8.06 -9.17 -3.51
C GLY A 116 7.17 -9.88 -4.53
N CYS A 117 6.62 -9.10 -5.45
CA CYS A 117 6.13 -9.57 -6.73
C CYS A 117 7.31 -9.90 -7.65
N CYS A 118 7.04 -10.68 -8.70
CA CYS A 118 7.95 -10.79 -9.83
C CYS A 118 7.99 -9.47 -10.62
N SER A 119 8.99 -9.30 -11.50
CA SER A 119 9.16 -8.09 -12.32
C SER A 119 8.01 -7.85 -13.32
N ASP A 120 7.26 -8.90 -13.64
CA ASP A 120 6.02 -8.87 -14.43
C ASP A 120 4.78 -8.48 -13.61
N GLY A 121 4.96 -8.09 -12.34
CA GLY A 121 3.88 -7.68 -11.45
C GLY A 121 3.02 -8.84 -10.94
N VAL A 122 3.46 -10.10 -11.10
CA VAL A 122 2.74 -11.28 -10.61
C VAL A 122 3.19 -11.65 -9.20
N VAL A 123 2.23 -11.95 -8.32
CA VAL A 123 2.52 -12.47 -6.97
C VAL A 123 2.97 -13.95 -7.06
N PRO A 124 4.18 -14.30 -6.58
CA PRO A 124 4.64 -15.68 -6.57
C PRO A 124 3.76 -16.58 -5.69
N GLN A 125 3.44 -17.80 -6.16
CA GLN A 125 2.57 -18.75 -5.44
C GLN A 125 3.03 -19.04 -4.00
N ARG A 126 4.34 -19.05 -3.76
CA ARG A 126 4.93 -19.23 -2.42
C ARG A 126 4.40 -18.21 -1.40
N ARG A 127 4.10 -16.97 -1.81
CA ARG A 127 3.60 -15.91 -0.93
C ARG A 127 2.14 -16.07 -0.53
N ILE A 128 1.38 -16.90 -1.24
CA ILE A 128 -0.02 -17.21 -0.92
C ILE A 128 -0.12 -18.35 0.09
N SER A 129 0.91 -19.20 0.13
CA SER A 129 0.97 -20.40 0.97
C SER A 129 1.58 -20.14 2.35
N GLU A 130 2.14 -18.94 2.57
CA GLU A 130 2.62 -18.40 3.86
C GLU A 130 1.44 -17.87 4.71
#